data_AF-A0A924BLP8-F1
#
_entry.id   AF-A0A924BLP8-F1
#
_cell.length_a   1.000
_cell.length_b   1.000
_cell.length_c   1.000
_cell.angle_alpha   90.00
_cell.angle_beta   90.00
_cell.angle_gamma   90.00
#
_symmetry.space_group_name_H-M   'P 1'
#
loop_
_entity.id
_entity.type
_entity.pdbx_description
1 polymer ?
#
loop_
_entity_poly.entity_id
_entity_poly.type
_entity_poly.pdbx_seq_one_letter_code
_entity_poly.pdbx_strand_id
1 'polypeptide(L)'
;MKRIFRRVKSIGCIAALLGAASALAAPPATTVAWVTPTGSAQAGDPVDVWLRLAVNASATTSLVLDGSASQFDLPADLPGWAEVQHIDTLPWVGCQGSFIPGNCYDAGSAYRWAFNLGSDSFVNEVNGHSAPLNITLAPGQSHDFLLGSFIPQNGPVAAGHYTLGDAGLEFFLTGIDANGNPIQEYWGLGDACHGSSVCEFSRDITAVPEPTSALLLLAGLGAMVAGGTRRFRGRAAGARPGPAPLTP
;
A
#
# COMPACT_ATOMS: atom_id res chain seq x y z
N MET A 1 61.26 59.43 -52.97
CA MET A 1 59.87 59.14 -52.58
C MET A 1 59.86 58.03 -51.53
N LYS A 2 59.69 58.36 -50.24
CA LYS A 2 59.66 57.41 -49.11
C LYS A 2 58.20 57.03 -48.81
N ARG A 3 57.83 55.75 -48.98
CA ARG A 3 56.50 55.24 -48.60
C ARG A 3 56.53 54.78 -47.13
N ILE A 4 55.69 55.40 -46.31
CA ILE A 4 55.50 55.11 -44.89
C ILE A 4 54.40 54.05 -44.77
N PHE A 5 54.76 52.84 -44.31
CA PHE A 5 53.79 51.79 -43.96
C PHE A 5 53.29 52.01 -42.53
N ARG A 6 52.02 52.42 -42.37
CA ARG A 6 51.32 52.44 -41.08
C ARG A 6 50.80 51.03 -40.77
N ARG A 7 51.30 50.40 -39.70
CA ARG A 7 50.71 49.18 -39.11
C ARG A 7 49.47 49.57 -38.30
N VAL A 8 48.30 49.14 -38.76
CA VAL A 8 47.05 49.20 -37.98
C VAL A 8 47.07 48.00 -37.03
N LYS A 9 47.13 48.25 -35.72
CA LYS A 9 46.95 47.23 -34.69
C LYS A 9 45.44 47.06 -34.47
N SER A 10 44.84 46.02 -35.06
CA SER A 10 43.50 45.59 -34.71
C SER A 10 43.53 44.95 -33.31
N ILE A 11 42.88 45.61 -32.36
CA ILE A 11 42.63 45.08 -31.01
C ILE A 11 41.42 44.15 -31.13
N GLY A 12 41.68 42.84 -31.13
CA GLY A 12 40.64 41.81 -31.11
C GLY A 12 40.03 41.71 -29.72
N CYS A 13 38.75 42.04 -29.60
CA CYS A 13 37.96 41.84 -28.40
C CYS A 13 37.60 40.34 -28.32
N ILE A 14 38.27 39.59 -27.43
CA ILE A 14 37.90 38.20 -27.13
C ILE A 14 36.69 38.25 -26.21
N ALA A 15 35.50 38.10 -26.77
CA ALA A 15 34.27 37.89 -26.00
C ALA A 15 34.30 36.47 -25.43
N ALA A 16 34.64 36.34 -24.15
CA ALA A 16 34.45 35.11 -23.41
C ALA A 16 32.94 34.87 -23.25
N LEU A 17 32.39 34.01 -24.12
CA LEU A 17 31.09 33.38 -23.93
C LEU A 17 31.21 32.46 -22.71
N LEU A 18 30.99 33.03 -21.52
CA LEU A 18 30.62 32.27 -20.34
C LEU A 18 29.26 31.63 -20.65
N GLY A 19 29.30 30.40 -21.18
CA GLY A 19 28.12 29.57 -21.30
C GLY A 19 27.54 29.41 -19.90
N ALA A 20 26.38 30.01 -19.66
CA ALA A 20 25.61 29.73 -18.48
C ALA A 20 25.28 28.24 -18.54
N ALA A 21 25.94 27.44 -17.71
CA ALA A 21 25.47 26.11 -17.42
C ALA A 21 24.08 26.29 -16.83
N SER A 22 23.05 25.90 -17.59
CA SER A 22 21.70 25.78 -17.07
C SER A 22 21.78 24.80 -15.91
N ALA A 23 21.74 25.31 -14.68
CA ALA A 23 21.58 24.47 -13.51
C ALA A 23 20.16 23.89 -13.61
N LEU A 24 20.07 22.64 -14.10
CA LEU A 24 18.81 21.93 -14.17
C LEU A 24 18.33 21.69 -12.74
N ALA A 25 17.03 21.87 -12.52
CA ALA A 25 16.43 21.73 -11.20
C ALA A 25 16.46 20.26 -10.79
N ALA A 26 16.92 19.97 -9.57
CA ALA A 26 16.79 18.63 -8.99
C ALA A 26 15.30 18.21 -8.97
N PRO A 27 14.99 16.90 -9.11
CA PRO A 27 13.62 16.44 -8.99
C PRO A 27 13.01 16.90 -7.67
N PRO A 28 11.70 17.22 -7.64
CA PRO A 28 11.05 17.71 -6.45
C PRO A 28 11.14 16.63 -5.37
N ALA A 29 11.68 16.98 -4.19
CA ALA A 29 11.75 16.04 -3.07
C ALA A 29 10.32 15.64 -2.65
N THR A 30 9.98 14.37 -2.81
CA THR A 30 8.68 13.80 -2.43
C THR A 30 8.79 13.02 -1.13
N THR A 31 7.67 12.91 -0.42
CA THR A 31 7.54 12.04 0.75
C THR A 31 6.25 11.25 0.64
N VAL A 32 6.29 9.98 1.04
CA VAL A 32 5.12 9.13 1.21
C VAL A 32 4.92 8.88 2.70
N ALA A 33 3.68 8.91 3.20
CA ALA A 33 3.38 8.66 4.60
C ALA A 33 1.99 8.03 4.78
N TRP A 34 1.78 7.30 5.87
CA TRP A 34 0.47 6.80 6.26
C TRP A 34 -0.49 7.96 6.57
N VAL A 35 -1.71 7.94 6.00
CA VAL A 35 -2.75 8.92 6.37
C VAL A 35 -3.27 8.62 7.78
N THR A 36 -3.51 7.34 8.07
CA THR A 36 -3.97 6.85 9.36
C THR A 36 -3.08 5.66 9.77
N PRO A 37 -1.94 5.89 10.44
CA PRO A 37 -0.98 4.85 10.76
C PRO A 37 -1.55 3.81 11.73
N THR A 38 -2.33 4.25 12.73
CA THR A 38 -2.91 3.37 13.76
C THR A 38 -4.44 3.48 13.79
N GLY A 39 -5.12 2.42 14.19
CA GLY A 39 -6.58 2.45 14.35
C GLY A 39 -7.15 1.12 14.82
N SER A 40 -8.48 0.98 14.74
CA SER A 40 -9.18 -0.26 15.04
C SER A 40 -10.09 -0.67 13.89
N ALA A 41 -10.29 -1.98 13.69
CA ALA A 41 -11.25 -2.51 12.74
C ALA A 41 -12.01 -3.71 13.33
N GLN A 42 -13.20 -3.99 12.81
CA GLN A 42 -13.90 -5.22 13.18
C GLN A 42 -13.25 -6.41 12.48
N ALA A 43 -13.26 -7.57 13.13
CA ALA A 43 -12.66 -8.79 12.60
C ALA A 43 -13.17 -9.23 11.21
N GLY A 44 -14.37 -8.82 10.80
CA GLY A 44 -14.93 -9.14 9.49
C GLY A 44 -14.70 -8.07 8.41
N ASP A 45 -14.19 -6.90 8.77
CA ASP A 45 -14.14 -5.76 7.87
C ASP A 45 -12.80 -5.70 7.13
N PRO A 46 -12.78 -5.26 5.86
CA PRO A 46 -11.53 -4.89 5.20
C PRO A 46 -10.80 -3.79 5.97
N VAL A 47 -9.47 -3.88 6.01
CA VAL A 47 -8.62 -2.82 6.56
C VAL A 47 -7.99 -2.05 5.42
N ASP A 48 -8.47 -0.83 5.21
CA ASP A 48 -7.95 0.06 4.17
C ASP A 48 -6.63 0.72 4.58
N VAL A 49 -5.72 0.78 3.63
CA VAL A 49 -4.39 1.38 3.76
C VAL A 49 -4.34 2.62 2.87
N TRP A 50 -4.42 3.79 3.52
CA TRP A 50 -4.35 5.08 2.85
C TRP A 50 -2.96 5.67 2.99
N LEU A 51 -2.41 6.15 1.87
CA LEU A 51 -1.13 6.82 1.77
C LEU A 51 -1.30 8.26 1.32
N ARG A 52 -0.39 9.12 1.76
CA ARG A 52 -0.25 10.51 1.35
C ARG A 52 1.06 10.68 0.60
N LEU A 53 0.98 11.09 -0.66
CA LEU A 53 2.11 11.61 -1.41
C LEU A 53 2.16 13.13 -1.23
N ALA A 54 3.29 13.67 -0.80
CA ALA A 54 3.48 15.10 -0.64
C ALA A 54 4.75 15.58 -1.34
N VAL A 55 4.69 16.79 -1.89
CA VAL A 55 5.84 17.49 -2.46
C VAL A 55 6.39 18.46 -1.42
N ASN A 56 7.69 18.39 -1.14
CA ASN A 56 8.34 19.28 -0.19
C ASN A 56 8.08 20.75 -0.56
N ALA A 57 7.72 21.58 0.43
CA ALA A 57 7.48 23.00 0.23
C ALA A 57 8.72 23.75 -0.27
N SER A 58 9.93 23.22 -0.06
CA SER A 58 11.18 23.79 -0.59
C SER A 58 11.48 23.38 -2.04
N ALA A 59 10.65 22.54 -2.66
CA ALA A 59 10.84 22.17 -4.06
C ALA A 59 10.66 23.40 -4.97
N THR A 60 11.44 23.46 -6.04
CA THR A 60 11.40 24.55 -7.03
C THR A 60 10.51 24.23 -8.22
N THR A 61 10.05 22.99 -8.33
CA THR A 61 9.25 22.45 -9.43
C THR A 61 8.07 21.66 -8.88
N SER A 62 6.98 21.61 -9.65
CA SER A 62 5.84 20.73 -9.34
C SER A 62 6.19 19.28 -9.66
N LEU A 63 5.64 18.35 -8.88
CA LEU A 63 5.55 16.95 -9.29
C LEU A 63 4.45 16.81 -10.32
N VAL A 64 4.78 16.35 -11.51
CA VAL A 64 3.81 15.99 -12.54
C VAL A 64 3.86 14.48 -12.70
N LEU A 65 2.69 13.86 -12.63
CA LEU A 65 2.43 12.47 -13.00
C LEU A 65 1.33 12.55 -14.08
N ASP A 66 1.64 12.27 -15.33
CA ASP A 66 0.72 12.34 -16.48
C ASP A 66 1.10 11.31 -17.58
N GLY A 67 2.12 10.49 -17.27
CA GLY A 67 2.75 9.43 -18.06
C GLY A 67 3.33 9.85 -19.39
N SER A 68 3.51 11.15 -19.62
CA SER A 68 4.42 11.60 -20.65
C SER A 68 5.88 11.38 -20.19
N ALA A 69 6.72 10.79 -21.03
CA ALA A 69 8.11 10.47 -20.68
C ALA A 69 8.99 11.71 -20.38
N SER A 70 8.49 12.92 -20.66
CA SER A 70 9.20 14.20 -20.47
C SER A 70 9.00 14.85 -19.10
N GLN A 71 8.28 14.21 -18.16
CA GLN A 71 7.83 14.87 -16.93
C GLN A 71 8.91 15.12 -15.90
N PHE A 72 10.04 14.48 -16.06
CA PHE A 72 11.16 14.56 -15.16
C PHE A 72 12.41 14.72 -16.00
N ASP A 73 13.20 15.75 -15.70
CA ASP A 73 14.64 15.66 -15.90
C ASP A 73 15.10 14.55 -14.94
N LEU A 74 15.02 13.29 -15.39
CA LEU A 74 14.95 12.13 -14.52
C LEU A 74 16.21 11.67 -13.78
N PRO A 75 17.47 12.09 -14.02
CA PRO A 75 18.08 13.32 -14.55
C PRO A 75 18.94 13.01 -15.78
N ALA A 76 19.76 13.96 -16.21
CA ALA A 76 20.94 13.67 -17.04
C ALA A 76 21.96 12.67 -16.39
N ASP A 77 21.59 12.01 -15.28
CA ASP A 77 22.45 11.25 -14.37
C ASP A 77 21.92 9.84 -14.03
N LEU A 78 20.97 9.24 -14.76
CA LEU A 78 20.74 7.79 -14.63
C LEU A 78 21.93 7.06 -15.30
N PRO A 79 22.98 6.67 -14.55
CA PRO A 79 24.26 6.35 -15.15
C PRO A 79 24.12 5.04 -15.92
N GLY A 80 24.36 5.10 -17.24
CA GLY A 80 24.23 3.94 -18.12
C GLY A 80 22.96 3.95 -18.97
N TRP A 81 22.02 4.88 -18.78
CA TRP A 81 20.86 5.04 -19.65
C TRP A 81 21.19 5.92 -20.87
N ALA A 82 20.73 5.52 -22.06
CA ALA A 82 20.74 6.34 -23.27
C ALA A 82 19.39 7.00 -23.54
N GLU A 83 18.30 6.28 -23.26
CA GLU A 83 16.93 6.74 -23.51
C GLU A 83 15.98 6.09 -22.51
N VAL A 84 15.09 6.88 -21.90
CA VAL A 84 13.93 6.38 -21.15
C VAL A 84 12.75 6.36 -22.11
N GLN A 85 12.16 5.20 -22.33
CA GLN A 85 11.05 5.01 -23.27
C GLN A 85 9.70 5.02 -22.57
N HIS A 86 9.64 4.49 -21.35
CA HIS A 86 8.41 4.38 -20.58
C HIS A 86 8.67 4.61 -19.09
N ILE A 87 7.68 5.23 -18.43
CA ILE A 87 7.66 5.46 -17.00
C ILE A 87 6.28 5.07 -16.51
N ASP A 88 6.20 3.96 -15.77
CA ASP A 88 5.03 3.58 -15.00
C ASP A 88 5.21 4.07 -13.57
N THR A 89 4.12 4.45 -12.89
CA THR A 89 4.16 4.64 -11.43
C THR A 89 3.47 3.46 -10.76
N LEU A 90 4.21 2.78 -9.89
CA LEU A 90 3.79 1.55 -9.26
C LEU A 90 3.68 1.71 -7.73
N PRO A 91 2.54 1.36 -7.14
CA PRO A 91 2.43 1.13 -5.73
C PRO A 91 3.06 -0.20 -5.37
N TRP A 92 3.67 -0.27 -4.20
CA TRP A 92 4.17 -1.51 -3.65
C TRP A 92 3.80 -1.62 -2.17
N VAL A 93 3.74 -2.85 -1.69
CA VAL A 93 3.52 -3.18 -0.28
C VAL A 93 4.54 -4.21 0.16
N GLY A 94 5.11 -4.02 1.35
CA GLY A 94 6.01 -5.00 1.94
C GLY A 94 5.24 -6.21 2.45
N CYS A 95 5.68 -7.43 2.12
CA CYS A 95 5.11 -8.67 2.65
C CYS A 95 5.61 -8.99 4.07
N GLN A 96 5.76 -7.96 4.91
CA GLN A 96 6.28 -8.05 6.26
C GLN A 96 5.22 -7.52 7.24
N GLY A 97 5.06 -8.22 8.35
CA GLY A 97 4.07 -7.90 9.38
C GLY A 97 3.09 -9.05 9.62
N SER A 98 2.16 -8.84 10.55
CA SER A 98 1.19 -9.85 10.96
C SER A 98 -0.08 -9.88 10.11
N PHE A 99 -0.34 -8.87 9.28
CA PHE A 99 -1.41 -8.96 8.27
C PHE A 99 -1.15 -10.07 7.24
N ILE A 100 0.08 -10.14 6.72
CA ILE A 100 0.50 -11.03 5.63
C ILE A 100 1.89 -11.61 5.93
N PRO A 101 2.01 -12.62 6.81
CA PRO A 101 3.31 -13.11 7.23
C PRO A 101 4.08 -13.78 6.08
N GLY A 102 5.22 -13.20 5.72
CA GLY A 102 6.21 -13.82 4.84
C GLY A 102 6.00 -13.55 3.36
N ASN A 103 4.90 -14.05 2.77
CA ASN A 103 4.57 -13.81 1.37
C ASN A 103 3.18 -13.18 1.25
N CYS A 104 3.04 -12.16 0.39
CA CYS A 104 1.79 -11.40 0.22
C CYS A 104 0.61 -12.23 -0.30
N TYR A 105 0.83 -13.51 -0.64
CA TYR A 105 -0.11 -14.39 -1.32
C TYR A 105 -0.37 -15.69 -0.57
N ASP A 106 0.00 -15.75 0.73
CA ASP A 106 -0.11 -16.99 1.48
C ASP A 106 -1.59 -17.30 1.74
N ALA A 107 -2.07 -18.43 1.23
CA ALA A 107 -3.44 -18.90 1.45
C ALA A 107 -3.71 -19.26 2.93
N GLY A 108 -2.67 -19.43 3.74
CA GLY A 108 -2.77 -19.66 5.19
C GLY A 108 -2.86 -18.38 6.02
N SER A 109 -2.72 -17.20 5.41
CA SER A 109 -2.79 -15.93 6.12
C SER A 109 -4.21 -15.57 6.56
N ALA A 110 -4.34 -14.75 7.60
CA ALA A 110 -5.65 -14.29 8.07
C ALA A 110 -6.29 -13.31 7.06
N TYR A 111 -5.45 -12.53 6.39
CA TYR A 111 -5.83 -11.52 5.40
C TYR A 111 -5.10 -11.75 4.08
N ARG A 112 -5.79 -11.49 2.96
CA ARG A 112 -5.13 -11.26 1.68
C ARG A 112 -4.95 -9.78 1.43
N TRP A 113 -3.87 -9.42 0.76
CA TRP A 113 -3.73 -8.09 0.20
C TRP A 113 -4.52 -7.97 -1.11
N ALA A 114 -5.19 -6.83 -1.30
CA ALA A 114 -5.78 -6.44 -2.57
C ALA A 114 -5.43 -4.98 -2.86
N PHE A 115 -4.69 -4.73 -3.95
CA PHE A 115 -4.50 -3.37 -4.42
C PHE A 115 -5.83 -2.75 -4.81
N ASN A 116 -6.00 -1.47 -4.50
CA ASN A 116 -7.13 -0.73 -5.00
C ASN A 116 -6.89 -0.41 -6.49
N LEU A 117 -7.88 -0.68 -7.33
CA LEU A 117 -7.87 -0.34 -8.76
C LEU A 117 -9.06 0.58 -9.13
N GLY A 118 -9.73 1.14 -8.11
CA GLY A 118 -10.86 2.05 -8.26
C GLY A 118 -10.46 3.50 -8.49
N SER A 119 -11.42 4.42 -8.36
CA SER A 119 -11.23 5.86 -8.56
C SER A 119 -10.20 6.50 -7.64
N ASP A 120 -10.02 5.92 -6.45
CA ASP A 120 -9.15 6.45 -5.40
C ASP A 120 -7.78 5.75 -5.42
N SER A 121 -7.50 4.96 -6.46
CA SER A 121 -6.25 4.22 -6.62
C SER A 121 -5.14 5.14 -7.11
N PHE A 122 -3.90 4.76 -6.78
CA PHE A 122 -2.72 5.35 -7.42
C PHE A 122 -2.44 4.81 -8.84
N VAL A 123 -3.15 3.76 -9.26
CA VAL A 123 -2.94 3.10 -10.54
C VAL A 123 -4.26 2.97 -11.28
N ASN A 124 -4.23 3.32 -12.55
CA ASN A 124 -5.29 2.96 -13.47
C ASN A 124 -4.73 2.02 -14.53
N GLU A 125 -4.98 0.72 -14.45
CA GLU A 125 -4.45 -0.21 -15.47
C GLU A 125 -5.17 -0.01 -16.80
N VAL A 126 -4.45 0.44 -17.83
CA VAL A 126 -4.94 0.55 -19.20
C VAL A 126 -4.08 -0.32 -20.11
N ASN A 127 -4.68 -1.35 -20.70
CA ASN A 127 -4.01 -2.32 -21.58
C ASN A 127 -2.79 -3.03 -20.95
N GLY A 128 -2.82 -3.30 -19.64
CA GLY A 128 -1.73 -3.97 -18.93
C GLY A 128 -0.56 -3.06 -18.54
N HIS A 129 -0.70 -1.74 -18.72
CA HIS A 129 0.22 -0.73 -18.22
C HIS A 129 -0.47 0.12 -17.16
N SER A 130 0.30 0.58 -16.17
CA SER A 130 -0.22 1.46 -15.14
C SER A 130 -0.34 2.86 -15.74
N ALA A 131 -1.54 3.21 -16.21
CA ALA A 131 -1.76 4.54 -16.72
C ALA A 131 -1.48 5.55 -15.60
N PRO A 132 -0.74 6.61 -15.92
CA PRO A 132 -0.40 7.65 -14.98
C PRO A 132 -1.66 8.25 -14.36
N LEU A 133 -1.63 8.40 -13.04
CA LEU A 133 -2.49 9.35 -12.36
C LEU A 133 -2.20 10.72 -12.93
N ASN A 134 -3.07 11.29 -13.75
CA ASN A 134 -2.94 12.64 -14.30
C ASN A 134 -3.06 13.69 -13.17
N ILE A 135 -2.00 13.82 -12.37
CA ILE A 135 -1.90 14.63 -11.16
C ILE A 135 -0.71 15.57 -11.30
N THR A 136 -0.93 16.83 -10.93
CA THR A 136 0.14 17.81 -10.74
C THR A 136 0.07 18.32 -9.31
N LEU A 137 1.15 18.14 -8.54
CA LEU A 137 1.30 18.66 -7.18
C LEU A 137 2.35 19.77 -7.17
N ALA A 138 1.94 20.99 -6.84
CA ALA A 138 2.85 22.09 -6.59
C ALA A 138 3.65 21.88 -5.28
N PRO A 139 4.79 22.57 -5.08
CA PRO A 139 5.51 22.55 -3.81
C PRO A 139 4.59 22.81 -2.61
N GLY A 140 4.64 21.94 -1.61
CA GLY A 140 3.80 22.00 -0.41
C GLY A 140 2.40 21.40 -0.57
N GLN A 141 2.02 20.92 -1.76
CA GLN A 141 0.78 20.17 -1.96
C GLN A 141 0.95 18.69 -1.65
N SER A 142 -0.18 18.04 -1.36
CA SER A 142 -0.26 16.60 -1.12
C SER A 142 -1.51 15.99 -1.74
N HIS A 143 -1.45 14.69 -1.99
CA HIS A 143 -2.56 13.87 -2.48
C HIS A 143 -2.68 12.60 -1.64
N ASP A 144 -3.89 12.34 -1.14
CA ASP A 144 -4.22 11.12 -0.41
C ASP A 144 -4.84 10.12 -1.38
N PHE A 145 -4.42 8.87 -1.30
CA PHE A 145 -4.92 7.80 -2.14
C PHE A 145 -5.05 6.51 -1.34
N LEU A 146 -5.99 5.66 -1.78
CA LEU A 146 -6.16 4.32 -1.23
C LEU A 146 -5.21 3.40 -1.98
N LEU A 147 -4.17 2.93 -1.28
CA LEU A 147 -3.21 1.97 -1.82
C LEU A 147 -3.89 0.61 -2.08
N GLY A 148 -4.67 0.16 -1.10
CA GLY A 148 -5.33 -1.14 -1.12
C GLY A 148 -5.88 -1.50 0.25
N SER A 149 -6.33 -2.75 0.37
CA SER A 149 -6.98 -3.23 1.58
C SER A 149 -6.52 -4.63 1.95
N PHE A 150 -6.39 -4.89 3.25
CA PHE A 150 -6.32 -6.24 3.77
C PHE A 150 -7.73 -6.81 3.90
N ILE A 151 -8.04 -7.86 3.13
CA ILE A 151 -9.36 -8.49 3.11
C ILE A 151 -9.29 -9.83 3.88
N PRO A 152 -10.14 -10.05 4.90
CA PRO A 152 -10.23 -11.35 5.57
C PRO A 152 -10.45 -12.50 4.57
N GLN A 153 -9.67 -13.58 4.67
CA GLN A 153 -9.77 -14.72 3.73
C GLN A 153 -10.77 -15.78 4.18
N ASN A 154 -10.83 -16.08 5.48
CA ASN A 154 -11.52 -17.27 6.01
C ASN A 154 -12.63 -16.91 7.01
N GLY A 155 -13.32 -15.79 6.77
CA GLY A 155 -14.30 -15.21 7.69
C GLY A 155 -13.67 -14.22 8.67
N PRO A 156 -14.33 -13.93 9.80
CA PRO A 156 -13.80 -13.00 10.80
C PRO A 156 -12.43 -13.46 11.31
N VAL A 157 -11.45 -12.57 11.30
CA VAL A 157 -10.10 -12.85 11.82
C VAL A 157 -10.06 -12.81 13.35
N ALA A 158 -9.03 -13.38 13.94
CA ALA A 158 -8.84 -13.31 15.38
C ALA A 158 -8.66 -11.85 15.84
N ALA A 159 -9.18 -11.52 17.01
CA ALA A 159 -8.88 -10.24 17.64
C ALA A 159 -7.39 -10.17 18.01
N GLY A 160 -6.77 -9.01 17.84
CA GLY A 160 -5.36 -8.83 18.11
C GLY A 160 -4.76 -7.59 17.46
N HIS A 161 -3.47 -7.41 17.66
CA HIS A 161 -2.70 -6.33 17.06
C HIS A 161 -2.08 -6.78 15.74
N TYR A 162 -2.48 -6.14 14.65
CA TYR A 162 -2.01 -6.44 13.30
C TYR A 162 -1.16 -5.31 12.77
N THR A 163 -0.06 -5.65 12.10
CA THR A 163 0.89 -4.67 11.57
C THR A 163 1.31 -4.95 10.14
N LEU A 164 1.65 -3.88 9.44
CA LEU A 164 2.27 -3.85 8.11
C LEU A 164 3.57 -3.06 8.22
N GLY A 165 4.66 -3.66 7.76
CA GLY A 165 6.00 -3.08 7.87
C GLY A 165 6.17 -1.81 7.03
N ASP A 166 5.90 -1.88 5.73
CA ASP A 166 6.13 -0.75 4.83
C ASP A 166 5.25 -0.82 3.58
N ALA A 167 5.04 0.33 2.96
CA ALA A 167 4.45 0.48 1.63
C ALA A 167 4.86 1.81 1.02
N GLY A 168 4.80 1.90 -0.30
CA GLY A 168 5.28 3.10 -0.97
C GLY A 168 4.85 3.21 -2.41
N LEU A 169 5.52 4.15 -3.08
CA LEU A 169 5.41 4.39 -4.50
C LEU A 169 6.81 4.34 -5.12
N GLU A 170 6.88 3.80 -6.31
CA GLU A 170 8.10 3.77 -7.12
C GLU A 170 7.75 4.01 -8.58
N PHE A 171 8.73 4.47 -9.35
CA PHE A 171 8.69 4.45 -10.80
C PHE A 171 9.23 3.13 -11.30
N PHE A 172 8.57 2.55 -12.29
CA PHE A 172 9.13 1.51 -13.12
C PHE A 172 9.51 2.10 -14.46
N LEU A 173 10.80 2.12 -14.72
CA LEU A 173 11.43 2.74 -15.87
C LEU A 173 11.77 1.63 -16.86
N THR A 174 11.46 1.83 -18.13
CA THR A 174 12.00 0.99 -19.21
C THR A 174 12.60 1.85 -20.31
N GLY A 175 13.65 1.35 -20.95
CA GLY A 175 14.32 2.08 -22.00
C GLY A 175 15.55 1.35 -22.52
N ILE A 176 16.53 2.13 -22.98
CA ILE A 176 17.73 1.64 -23.65
C ILE A 176 18.98 2.18 -22.94
N ASP A 177 19.96 1.31 -22.71
CA ASP A 177 21.25 1.64 -22.11
C ASP A 177 22.20 2.32 -23.13
N ALA A 178 23.35 2.80 -22.66
CA ALA A 178 24.39 3.43 -23.48
C ALA A 178 24.94 2.56 -24.63
N ASN A 179 24.72 1.24 -24.58
CA ASN A 179 25.17 0.27 -25.59
C ASN A 179 24.04 -0.14 -26.56
N GLY A 180 22.81 0.34 -26.38
CA GLY A 180 21.67 -0.04 -27.19
C GLY A 180 20.89 -1.26 -26.64
N ASN A 181 21.16 -1.74 -25.44
CA ASN A 181 20.43 -2.86 -24.83
C ASN A 181 19.19 -2.37 -24.07
N PRO A 182 18.09 -3.15 -24.04
CA PRO A 182 16.96 -2.83 -23.18
C PRO A 182 17.33 -2.92 -21.70
N ILE A 183 16.91 -1.93 -20.92
CA ILE A 183 17.10 -1.85 -19.47
C ILE A 183 15.80 -1.51 -18.77
N GLN A 184 15.67 -1.95 -17.53
CA GLN A 184 14.53 -1.70 -16.65
C GLN A 184 15.04 -1.44 -15.24
N GLU A 185 14.45 -0.48 -14.54
CA GLU A 185 14.86 -0.07 -13.20
C GLU A 185 13.66 0.41 -12.38
N TYR A 186 13.73 0.19 -11.07
CA TYR A 186 12.77 0.71 -10.11
C TYR A 186 13.39 1.89 -9.37
N TRP A 187 12.67 3.00 -9.29
CA TRP A 187 13.14 4.19 -8.61
C TRP A 187 12.10 4.69 -7.60
N GLY A 188 12.44 4.63 -6.31
CA GLY A 188 11.51 4.99 -5.23
C GLY A 188 11.13 6.47 -5.25
N LEU A 189 9.83 6.76 -5.37
CA LEU A 189 9.23 8.08 -5.10
C LEU A 189 9.21 8.38 -3.60
N GLY A 190 9.09 7.33 -2.81
CA GLY A 190 9.08 7.36 -1.37
C GLY A 190 8.36 6.16 -0.80
N ASP A 191 8.70 5.87 0.44
CA ASP A 191 8.14 4.81 1.23
C ASP A 191 7.67 5.37 2.56
N ALA A 192 6.61 4.80 3.12
CA ALA A 192 5.93 5.36 4.28
C ALA A 192 6.84 5.36 5.51
N CYS A 193 7.81 4.45 5.58
CA CYS A 193 8.61 4.24 6.77
C CYS A 193 10.05 4.76 6.67
N HIS A 194 10.58 5.01 5.48
CA HIS A 194 11.96 5.42 5.17
C HIS A 194 13.04 4.66 5.96
N GLY A 195 12.85 3.34 6.12
CA GLY A 195 13.72 2.49 6.94
C GLY A 195 13.66 2.74 8.45
N SER A 196 12.72 3.54 8.94
CA SER A 196 12.47 3.78 10.36
C SER A 196 11.66 2.65 10.98
N SER A 197 12.14 2.11 12.10
CA SER A 197 11.40 1.10 12.89
C SER A 197 10.22 1.67 13.69
N VAL A 198 10.02 3.00 13.66
CA VAL A 198 8.98 3.70 14.45
C VAL A 198 7.79 4.10 13.57
N CYS A 199 7.91 3.93 12.25
CA CYS A 199 6.81 4.13 11.33
C CYS A 199 6.27 2.74 10.99
N GLU A 200 5.15 2.35 11.60
CA GLU A 200 4.50 1.09 11.31
C GLU A 200 3.01 1.37 11.15
N PHE A 201 2.40 0.75 10.13
CA PHE A 201 0.95 0.75 10.02
C PHE A 201 0.40 -0.36 10.91
N SER A 202 -0.51 -0.03 11.81
CA SER A 202 -1.11 -1.02 12.71
C SER A 202 -2.60 -0.86 12.89
N ARG A 203 -3.28 -1.97 13.16
CA ARG A 203 -4.69 -1.99 13.58
C ARG A 203 -4.91 -2.96 14.72
N ASP A 204 -5.70 -2.51 15.69
CA ASP A 204 -6.27 -3.39 16.69
C ASP A 204 -7.60 -3.94 16.17
N ILE A 205 -7.61 -5.24 15.92
CA ILE A 205 -8.78 -5.95 15.45
C ILE A 205 -9.62 -6.36 16.64
N THR A 206 -10.87 -5.91 16.68
CA THR A 206 -11.82 -6.27 17.73
C THR A 206 -12.67 -7.45 17.29
N ALA A 207 -12.88 -8.40 18.19
CA ALA A 207 -13.78 -9.52 17.94
C ALA A 207 -15.19 -9.00 17.66
N VAL A 208 -15.86 -9.58 16.66
CA VAL A 208 -17.30 -9.41 16.50
C VAL A 208 -17.95 -10.10 17.69
N PRO A 209 -18.69 -9.39 18.56
CA PRO A 209 -19.47 -10.06 19.59
C PRO A 209 -20.36 -11.08 18.87
N GLU A 210 -20.37 -12.34 19.29
CA GLU A 210 -21.31 -13.33 18.76
C GLU A 210 -22.58 -13.34 19.63
N PRO A 211 -23.54 -12.41 19.45
CA PRO A 211 -24.74 -12.38 20.29
C PRO A 211 -25.55 -13.66 20.12
N THR A 212 -25.50 -14.29 18.95
CA THR A 212 -26.31 -15.46 18.60
C THR A 212 -25.73 -16.76 19.14
N SER A 213 -24.42 -16.95 19.17
CA SER A 213 -23.82 -18.20 19.67
C SER A 213 -24.04 -18.36 21.17
N ALA A 214 -23.90 -17.29 21.94
CA ALA A 214 -24.22 -17.29 23.37
C ALA A 214 -25.71 -17.53 23.60
N LEU A 215 -26.59 -16.89 22.83
CA LEU A 215 -28.04 -17.12 22.93
C LEU A 215 -28.46 -18.53 22.53
N LEU A 216 -27.87 -19.10 21.46
CA LEU A 216 -28.15 -20.46 21.01
C LEU A 216 -27.63 -21.50 21.99
N LEU A 217 -26.45 -21.27 22.58
CA LEU A 217 -25.94 -22.12 23.65
C LEU A 217 -26.85 -22.08 24.88
N LEU A 218 -27.28 -20.89 25.30
CA LEU A 218 -28.22 -20.71 26.41
C LEU A 218 -29.60 -21.33 26.10
N ALA A 219 -30.11 -21.15 24.88
CA ALA A 219 -31.36 -21.76 24.44
C ALA A 219 -31.26 -23.29 24.38
N GLY A 220 -30.14 -23.83 23.89
CA GLY A 220 -29.86 -25.26 23.87
C GLY A 220 -29.76 -25.86 25.27
N LEU A 221 -29.05 -25.19 26.19
CA LEU A 221 -28.97 -25.57 27.60
C LEU A 221 -30.36 -25.52 28.26
N GLY A 222 -31.13 -24.46 28.02
CA GLY A 222 -32.50 -24.31 28.53
C GLY A 222 -33.42 -25.43 28.05
N ALA A 223 -33.35 -25.80 26.77
CA ALA A 223 -34.13 -26.90 26.19
C ALA A 223 -33.75 -28.26 26.80
N MET A 224 -32.45 -28.52 27.05
CA MET A 224 -31.99 -29.74 27.71
C MET A 224 -32.51 -29.86 29.15
N VAL A 225 -32.49 -28.77 29.92
CA VAL A 225 -33.05 -28.76 31.29
C VAL A 225 -34.56 -28.96 31.27
N ALA A 226 -35.28 -28.27 30.38
CA ALA A 226 -36.74 -28.41 30.25
C ALA A 226 -37.17 -29.81 29.77
N GLY A 227 -36.37 -30.46 28.91
CA GLY A 227 -36.62 -31.83 28.43
C GLY A 227 -36.26 -32.91 29.45
N GLY A 228 -35.18 -32.73 30.20
CA GLY A 228 -34.70 -33.70 31.20
C GLY A 228 -35.65 -33.86 32.40
N THR A 229 -36.29 -32.78 32.84
CA THR A 229 -37.25 -32.83 33.96
C THR A 229 -38.51 -33.65 33.66
N ARG A 230 -38.90 -33.80 32.39
CA ARG A 230 -40.05 -34.64 31.99
C ARG A 230 -39.77 -36.14 32.10
N ARG A 231 -38.54 -36.61 31.89
CA ARG A 231 -38.21 -38.06 31.94
C ARG A 231 -38.18 -38.63 33.37
N PHE A 232 -37.84 -37.81 34.37
CA PHE A 232 -37.78 -38.29 35.77
C PHE A 232 -39.16 -38.39 36.45
N ARG A 233 -40.19 -37.70 35.95
CA ARG A 233 -41.55 -37.81 36.50
C ARG A 233 -42.34 -39.05 36.05
N GLY A 234 -41.88 -39.77 35.03
CA GLY A 234 -42.60 -40.93 34.47
C GLY A 234 -42.30 -42.30 35.08
N ARG A 235 -41.35 -42.41 36.03
CA ARG A 235 -40.84 -43.72 36.50
C ARG A 235 -41.19 -44.09 37.95
N ALA A 236 -42.14 -43.38 38.58
CA ALA A 236 -42.57 -43.64 39.95
C ALA A 236 -43.84 -44.52 40.08
N ALA A 237 -44.34 -45.11 38.98
CA ALA A 237 -45.52 -45.99 39.00
C ALA A 237 -45.17 -47.44 38.60
N GLY A 238 -44.11 -47.99 39.17
CA GLY A 238 -43.83 -49.43 39.13
C GLY A 238 -44.38 -50.10 40.38
N ALA A 239 -45.70 -50.34 40.42
CA ALA A 239 -46.32 -51.17 41.44
C ALA A 239 -45.77 -52.61 41.32
N ARG A 240 -45.07 -53.08 42.37
CA ARG A 240 -44.68 -54.49 42.50
C ARG A 240 -45.95 -55.34 42.66
N PRO A 241 -46.18 -56.38 41.84
CA PRO A 241 -47.23 -57.34 42.09
C PRO A 241 -46.92 -58.10 43.40
N GLY A 242 -47.90 -58.15 44.29
CA GLY A 242 -47.80 -58.85 45.58
C GLY A 242 -47.75 -60.38 45.43
N PRO A 243 -47.19 -61.10 46.41
CA PRO A 243 -47.09 -62.55 46.38
C PRO A 243 -48.48 -63.21 46.45
N ALA A 244 -48.67 -64.24 45.63
CA ALA A 244 -49.90 -65.03 45.57
C ALA A 244 -50.12 -65.85 46.86
N PRO A 245 -51.38 -66.01 47.32
CA PRO A 245 -51.69 -66.81 48.49
C PRO A 245 -51.63 -68.31 48.17
N LEU A 246 -50.96 -69.07 49.04
CA LEU A 246 -51.01 -70.52 49.09
C LEU A 246 -52.34 -70.97 49.70
N THR A 247 -53.09 -71.78 48.96
CA THR A 247 -54.28 -72.50 49.46
C THR A 247 -53.95 -73.97 49.73
N PRO A 248 -54.60 -74.60 50.74
CA PRO A 248 -54.32 -75.94 51.24
C PRO A 248 -54.75 -77.09 50.31
#